data_AF-A0A1B8QLQ8-F1
#
_entry.id   AF-A0A1B8QLQ8-F1
#
_cell.length_a   1.000
_cell.length_b   1.000
_cell.length_c   1.000
_cell.angle_alpha   90.00
_cell.angle_beta   90.00
_cell.angle_gamma   90.00
#
_symmetry.space_group_name_H-M   'P 1'
#
loop_
_entity.id
_entity.type
_entity.pdbx_description
1 polymer ?
#
loop_
_entity_poly.entity_id
_entity_poly.type
_entity_poly.pdbx_seq_one_letter_code
_entity_poly.pdbx_strand_id
1 'polypeptide(L)'
;MDLFRAEWGYKFINKHGKKQVAYRRFVQAVDYIDDGATVLFKFADDTVPMLVELEKRFTTYEIEQVAQLSSQYAMRLYEFFMQNLDKKSGKGWLDISLDELRFRFGLLLLNTKKLKILKDVFLILQ
;
A
#
# COMPACT_ATOMS: atom_id res chain seq x y z
N MET A 1 -13.12 -0.12 3.00
CA MET A 1 -13.09 -1.38 2.21
C MET A 1 -13.32 -2.52 3.17
N ASP A 2 -14.08 -3.53 2.76
CA ASP A 2 -14.31 -4.78 3.50
C ASP A 2 -13.11 -5.72 3.32
N LEU A 3 -12.61 -6.34 4.40
CA LEU A 3 -11.43 -7.21 4.39
C LEU A 3 -11.63 -8.39 3.43
N PHE A 4 -12.83 -8.95 3.36
CA PHE A 4 -13.12 -10.07 2.48
C PHE A 4 -13.03 -9.71 0.99
N ARG A 5 -13.26 -8.44 0.66
CA ARG A 5 -13.19 -7.90 -0.70
C ARG A 5 -11.83 -7.28 -1.02
N ALA A 6 -10.86 -7.39 -0.12
CA ALA A 6 -9.53 -6.86 -0.35
C ALA A 6 -8.84 -7.67 -1.46
N GLU A 7 -8.46 -6.98 -2.52
CA GLU A 7 -7.78 -7.52 -3.69
C GLU A 7 -6.50 -6.72 -3.97
N TRP A 8 -5.53 -7.40 -4.55
CA TRP A 8 -4.29 -6.78 -5.00
C TRP A 8 -3.96 -7.24 -6.42
N GLY A 9 -3.15 -6.46 -7.13
CA GLY A 9 -2.78 -6.81 -8.50
C GLY A 9 -1.40 -6.30 -8.89
N TYR A 10 -0.80 -6.99 -9.85
CA TYR A 10 0.55 -6.72 -10.33
C TYR A 10 0.64 -6.93 -11.84
N LYS A 11 1.60 -6.24 -12.45
CA LYS A 11 1.88 -6.32 -13.89
C LYS A 11 3.14 -7.13 -14.12
N PHE A 12 3.10 -8.03 -15.10
CA PHE A 12 4.26 -8.81 -15.51
C PHE A 12 4.21 -9.11 -17.00
N ILE A 13 5.35 -9.50 -17.56
CA ILE A 13 5.45 -9.98 -18.94
C ILE A 13 5.24 -11.49 -18.89
N ASN A 14 4.25 -11.99 -19.62
CA ASN A 14 3.98 -13.42 -19.67
C ASN A 14 5.01 -14.17 -20.53
N LYS A 15 4.90 -15.51 -20.54
CA LYS A 15 5.78 -16.39 -21.34
C LYS A 15 5.79 -16.08 -22.85
N HIS A 16 4.84 -15.29 -23.34
CA HIS A 16 4.69 -14.88 -24.73
C HIS A 16 5.13 -13.42 -24.99
N GLY A 17 5.82 -12.78 -24.03
CA GLY A 17 6.30 -11.41 -24.19
C GLY A 17 5.20 -10.34 -24.05
N LYS A 18 3.96 -10.71 -23.69
CA LYS A 18 2.84 -9.76 -23.56
C LYS A 18 2.70 -9.26 -22.13
N LYS A 19 2.39 -7.98 -21.98
CA LYS A 19 2.02 -7.37 -20.69
C LYS A 19 0.71 -7.99 -20.20
N GLN A 20 0.73 -8.52 -18.98
CA GLN A 20 -0.42 -9.11 -18.32
C GLN A 20 -0.60 -8.45 -16.95
N VAL A 21 -1.85 -8.31 -16.54
CA VAL A 21 -2.23 -7.89 -15.19
C VAL A 21 -2.90 -9.07 -14.51
N ALA A 22 -2.44 -9.41 -13.32
CA ALA A 22 -3.10 -10.38 -12.45
C ALA A 22 -3.74 -9.66 -11.28
N TYR A 23 -4.96 -10.08 -10.93
CA TYR A 23 -5.64 -9.71 -9.69
C TYR A 23 -5.79 -10.96 -8.82
N ARG A 24 -5.60 -10.79 -7.51
CA ARG A 24 -5.63 -11.83 -6.50
C ARG A 24 -6.34 -11.33 -5.25
N ARG A 25 -6.98 -12.25 -4.53
CA ARG A 25 -7.56 -11.94 -3.22
C ARG A 25 -6.46 -11.81 -2.18
N PHE A 26 -6.65 -10.93 -1.21
CA PHE A 26 -5.78 -10.83 -0.05
C PHE A 26 -6.06 -11.96 0.94
N VAL A 27 -7.34 -12.20 1.23
CA VAL A 27 -7.84 -13.27 2.11
C VAL A 27 -8.76 -14.23 1.35
N GLN A 28 -8.74 -15.51 1.72
CA GLN A 28 -9.63 -16.53 1.17
C GLN A 28 -10.91 -16.72 2.00
N ALA A 29 -10.86 -16.40 3.30
CA ALA A 29 -11.99 -16.51 4.22
C ALA A 29 -11.88 -15.45 5.33
N VAL A 30 -13.02 -14.97 5.82
CA VAL A 30 -13.14 -14.06 6.97
C VAL A 30 -14.39 -14.45 7.77
N ASP A 31 -14.23 -14.61 9.08
CA ASP A 31 -15.29 -14.80 10.06
C ASP A 31 -15.32 -13.60 11.01
N TYR A 32 -16.47 -12.94 11.10
CA TYR A 32 -16.71 -11.82 12.00
C TYR A 32 -17.48 -12.33 13.22
N ILE A 33 -16.90 -12.19 14.42
CA ILE A 33 -17.52 -12.64 15.68
C ILE A 33 -18.02 -11.43 16.45
N ASP A 34 -19.35 -11.30 16.54
CA ASP A 34 -20.03 -10.13 17.12
C ASP A 34 -19.78 -9.96 18.62
N ASP A 35 -19.55 -11.05 19.35
CA ASP A 35 -19.49 -11.04 20.83
C ASP A 35 -18.12 -10.64 21.42
N GLY A 36 -17.17 -10.22 20.59
CA GLY A 36 -15.80 -9.93 21.06
C GLY A 36 -14.94 -9.06 20.16
N ALA A 37 -15.54 -8.34 19.20
CA ALA A 37 -14.81 -7.53 18.20
C ALA A 37 -13.62 -8.29 17.56
N THR A 38 -13.77 -9.60 17.40
CA THR A 38 -12.72 -10.48 16.90
C THR A 38 -13.01 -10.80 15.44
N VAL A 39 -11.98 -10.70 14.62
CA VAL A 39 -12.02 -11.09 13.20
C VAL A 39 -11.03 -12.23 13.01
N LEU A 40 -11.52 -13.39 12.58
CA LEU A 40 -10.67 -14.47 12.11
C LEU A 40 -10.61 -14.40 10.59
N PHE A 41 -9.44 -14.61 10.01
CA PHE A 41 -9.30 -14.64 8.58
C PHE A 41 -8.19 -15.58 8.16
N LYS A 42 -8.26 -16.03 6.91
CA LYS A 42 -7.24 -16.88 6.29
C LYS A 42 -6.67 -16.16 5.07
N PHE A 43 -5.34 -16.00 5.03
CA PHE A 43 -4.66 -15.45 3.85
C PHE A 43 -4.90 -16.33 2.62
N ALA A 44 -5.06 -15.72 1.46
CA ALA A 44 -5.10 -16.45 0.19
C ALA A 44 -3.72 -17.05 -0.12
N ASP A 45 -3.70 -18.20 -0.79
CA ASP A 45 -2.46 -18.94 -1.07
C ASP A 45 -1.45 -18.10 -1.86
N ASP A 46 -1.92 -17.28 -2.80
CA ASP A 46 -1.08 -16.35 -3.57
C ASP A 46 -0.50 -15.19 -2.72
N THR A 47 -1.10 -14.88 -1.58
CA THR A 47 -0.67 -13.80 -0.68
C THR A 47 0.41 -14.28 0.32
N VAL A 48 0.37 -15.56 0.71
CA VAL A 48 1.28 -16.10 1.74
C VAL A 48 2.77 -15.92 1.40
N PRO A 49 3.26 -16.22 0.18
CA PRO A 49 4.67 -16.04 -0.16
C PRO A 49 5.16 -14.61 0.03
N MET A 50 4.31 -13.62 -0.30
CA MET A 50 4.65 -12.21 -0.15
C MET A 50 4.84 -11.80 1.31
N LEU A 51 4.09 -12.41 2.23
CA LEU A 51 4.21 -12.13 3.67
C LEU A 51 5.51 -12.70 4.25
N VAL A 52 5.90 -13.90 3.83
CA VAL A 52 7.16 -14.54 4.27
C VAL A 52 8.37 -13.79 3.72
N GLU A 53 8.30 -13.28 2.49
CA GLU A 53 9.36 -12.43 1.93
C GLU A 53 9.43 -11.05 2.61
N LEU A 54 8.29 -10.51 3.07
CA LEU A 54 8.21 -9.26 3.82
C LEU A 54 8.88 -9.35 5.19
N GLU A 55 8.93 -10.52 5.83
CA GLU A 55 9.64 -10.70 7.10
C GLU A 55 11.09 -10.23 7.04
N LYS A 56 11.74 -10.42 5.89
CA LYS A 56 13.13 -10.02 5.65
C LYS A 56 13.28 -8.55 5.24
N ARG A 57 12.18 -7.85 4.93
CA ARG A 57 12.15 -6.49 4.34
C ARG A 57 11.13 -5.57 5.01
N PHE A 58 10.83 -5.76 6.30
CA PHE A 58 9.91 -4.88 7.01
C PHE A 58 10.45 -3.45 7.09
N THR A 59 9.61 -2.49 6.72
CA THR A 59 9.83 -1.09 7.06
C THR A 59 9.15 -0.83 8.40
N THR A 60 9.95 -0.79 9.46
CA THR A 60 9.48 -0.37 10.79
C THR A 60 9.40 1.15 10.85
N TYR A 61 8.24 1.67 11.24
CA TYR A 61 7.99 3.08 11.51
C TYR A 61 7.28 3.24 12.87
N GLU A 62 7.42 4.42 13.46
CA GLU A 62 6.87 4.73 14.77
C GLU A 62 5.37 5.02 14.68
N ILE A 63 4.59 4.43 15.59
CA ILE A 63 3.13 4.54 15.56
C ILE A 63 2.66 5.99 15.81
N GLU A 64 3.42 6.75 16.59
CA GLU A 64 3.13 8.16 16.92
C GLU A 64 3.18 9.06 15.67
N GLN A 65 4.12 8.79 14.76
CA GLN A 65 4.30 9.56 13.53
C GLN A 65 3.15 9.31 12.53
N VAL A 66 2.59 8.11 12.54
CA VAL A 66 1.48 7.75 11.65
C VAL A 66 0.10 8.03 12.25
N ALA A 67 0.01 8.15 13.58
CA ALA A 67 -1.26 8.43 14.27
C ALA A 67 -1.89 9.76 13.83
N GLN A 68 -1.08 10.71 13.38
CA GLN A 68 -1.53 12.01 12.88
C GLN A 68 -1.94 11.99 11.40
N LEU A 69 -1.65 10.90 10.67
CA LEU A 69 -1.98 10.78 9.25
C LEU A 69 -3.44 10.37 9.05
N SER A 70 -4.30 11.34 8.78
CA SER A 70 -5.74 11.13 8.59
C SER A 70 -6.12 10.60 7.21
N SER A 71 -5.21 10.66 6.23
CA SER A 71 -5.44 10.23 4.85
C SER A 71 -4.72 8.93 4.54
N GLN A 72 -5.45 7.97 3.96
CA GLN A 72 -4.87 6.73 3.46
C GLN A 72 -3.73 6.98 2.46
N TYR A 73 -3.83 8.04 1.64
CA TYR A 73 -2.76 8.40 0.70
C TYR A 73 -1.55 9.01 1.40
N ALA A 74 -1.76 9.79 2.48
CA ALA A 74 -0.67 10.34 3.28
C ALA A 74 0.10 9.21 3.99
N MET A 75 -0.62 8.24 4.54
CA MET A 75 -0.04 7.02 5.11
C MET A 75 0.81 6.26 4.09
N ARG A 76 0.26 5.98 2.90
CA ARG A 76 1.00 5.30 1.83
C ARG A 76 2.21 6.09 1.33
N LEU A 77 2.13 7.41 1.29
CA LEU A 77 3.26 8.25 0.89
C LEU A 77 4.37 8.25 1.95
N TYR A 78 4.00 8.28 3.23
CA TYR A 78 4.94 8.15 4.34
C TYR A 78 5.65 6.79 4.31
N GLU A 79 4.93 5.69 4.03
CA GLU A 79 5.55 4.36 3.83
C GLU A 79 6.64 4.39 2.75
N PHE A 80 6.40 5.06 1.61
CA PHE A 80 7.40 5.19 0.56
C PHE A 80 8.62 5.99 0.98
N PHE A 81 8.44 7.06 1.74
CA PHE A 81 9.58 7.82 2.25
C PHE A 81 10.38 7.00 3.25
N MET A 82 9.72 6.33 4.21
CA MET A 82 10.41 5.51 5.20
C MET A 82 11.17 4.33 4.58
N GLN A 83 10.68 3.77 3.46
CA GLN A 83 11.39 2.74 2.70
C GLN A 83 12.69 3.23 2.06
N ASN A 84 12.73 4.49 1.63
CA ASN A 84 13.88 5.09 0.95
C ASN A 84 14.72 5.99 1.87
N LEU A 85 14.35 6.06 3.14
CA LEU A 85 15.07 6.83 4.16
C LEU A 85 16.28 6.04 4.64
N ASP A 86 17.46 6.60 4.45
CA ASP A 86 18.64 6.13 5.17
C ASP A 86 18.54 6.56 6.63
N LYS A 87 18.29 5.58 7.51
CA LYS A 87 18.11 5.80 8.95
C LYS A 87 19.36 6.37 9.64
N LYS A 88 20.55 6.26 9.05
CA LYS A 88 21.79 6.80 9.63
C LYS A 88 21.97 8.28 9.31
N SER A 89 21.67 8.67 8.08
CA SER A 89 21.85 10.06 7.62
C SER A 89 20.58 10.90 7.74
N GLY A 90 19.41 10.28 7.94
CA GLY A 90 18.11 10.94 7.96
C GLY A 90 17.69 11.49 6.58
N LYS A 91 18.35 11.06 5.50
CA LYS A 91 18.10 11.54 4.14
C LYS A 91 17.57 10.40 3.28
N GLY A 92 16.71 10.74 2.33
CA GLY A 92 16.13 9.80 1.38
C GLY A 92 15.58 10.54 0.18
N TRP A 93 15.57 9.87 -0.97
CA TRP A 93 15.02 10.41 -2.20
C TRP A 93 14.10 9.37 -2.82
N LEU A 94 12.92 9.81 -3.25
CA LEU A 94 11.95 8.97 -3.94
C LEU A 94 11.89 9.43 -5.40
N ASP A 95 12.48 8.66 -6.30
CA ASP A 95 12.37 8.86 -7.74
C ASP A 95 11.32 7.89 -8.31
N ILE A 96 10.16 8.40 -8.69
CA ILE A 96 9.01 7.63 -9.16
C ILE A 96 8.20 8.45 -10.17
N SER A 97 7.78 7.81 -11.27
CA SER A 97 6.92 8.46 -12.26
C SER A 97 5.50 8.67 -11.70
N LEU A 98 4.79 9.68 -12.22
CA LEU A 98 3.43 9.99 -11.78
C LEU A 98 2.46 8.82 -12.03
N ASP A 99 2.64 8.09 -13.13
CA ASP A 99 1.80 6.94 -13.48
C ASP A 99 2.06 5.75 -12.55
N GLU A 100 3.31 5.51 -12.19
CA GLU A 100 3.68 4.48 -11.22
C GLU A 100 3.16 4.84 -9.82
N LEU A 101 3.27 6.11 -9.41
CA LEU A 101 2.73 6.59 -8.14
C LEU A 101 1.20 6.40 -8.07
N ARG A 102 0.49 6.75 -9.15
CA ARG A 102 -0.97 6.54 -9.26
C ARG A 102 -1.32 5.05 -9.22
N PHE A 103 -0.54 4.20 -9.88
CA PHE A 103 -0.74 2.76 -9.85
C PHE A 103 -0.58 2.21 -8.42
N ARG A 104 0.48 2.61 -7.72
CA ARG A 104 0.75 2.17 -6.35
C ARG A 104 -0.30 2.66 -5.34
N PHE A 105 -0.90 3.82 -5.57
CA PHE A 105 -2.05 4.30 -4.79
C PHE A 105 -3.39 3.67 -5.21
N GLY A 106 -3.42 2.75 -6.18
CA GLY A 106 -4.65 2.14 -6.66
C GLY A 106 -5.58 3.11 -7.41
N LEU A 107 -5.04 4.23 -7.93
CA LEU A 107 -5.81 5.31 -8.56
C LEU A 107 -6.07 5.11 -10.06
N LEU A 108 -5.73 3.95 -10.62
CA LEU A 108 -5.68 3.72 -12.06
C LEU A 108 -7.05 3.66 -12.76
N LEU A 109 -8.17 3.89 -12.06
CA LEU A 109 -9.52 3.73 -12.62
C LEU A 109 -10.48 4.90 -12.37
N LEU A 110 -10.09 5.98 -11.69
CA LEU A 110 -11.03 7.09 -11.43
C LEU A 110 -10.51 8.40 -12.05
N ASN A 111 -11.21 8.78 -13.12
CA ASN A 111 -11.33 10.10 -13.73
C ASN A 111 -10.72 11.23 -12.89
N THR A 112 -9.82 11.98 -13.51
CA THR A 112 -8.92 13.03 -12.99
C THR A 112 -9.64 14.26 -12.43
N LYS A 113 -10.54 14.09 -11.45
CA LYS A 113 -11.28 15.19 -10.81
C LYS A 113 -10.98 15.39 -9.32
N LYS A 114 -10.14 14.56 -8.69
CA LYS A 114 -9.90 14.59 -7.23
C LYS A 114 -8.44 14.73 -6.78
N LEU A 115 -7.55 15.28 -7.60
CA LEU A 115 -6.19 15.59 -7.15
C LEU A 115 -6.01 17.10 -6.92
N LYS A 116 -6.77 17.65 -5.96
CA LYS A 116 -6.54 19.01 -5.41
C LYS A 116 -5.64 18.99 -4.15
N ILE A 117 -5.34 17.79 -3.63
CA ILE A 117 -4.74 17.57 -2.30
C ILE A 117 -3.22 17.78 -2.29
N LEU A 118 -2.54 17.72 -3.46
CA LEU A 118 -1.07 17.84 -3.52
C LEU A 118 -0.53 19.25 -3.17
N LYS A 119 -1.39 20.28 -3.11
CA LYS A 119 -0.96 21.63 -2.71
C LYS A 119 -0.93 21.83 -1.19
N ASP A 120 -1.71 21.06 -0.44
CA ASP A 120 -1.92 21.34 0.99
C ASP A 120 -0.89 20.62 1.89
N VAL A 121 -0.28 19.53 1.42
CA VAL A 121 0.71 18.76 2.22
C VAL A 121 2.07 19.47 2.31
N PHE A 122 2.39 20.38 1.37
CA PHE A 122 3.66 21.11 1.39
C PHE A 122 3.73 22.20 2.49
N LEU A 123 2.63 22.51 3.17
CA LEU A 123 2.54 23.54 4.20
C LEU A 123 2.74 23.03 5.64
N ILE A 124 2.85 21.71 5.86
CA ILE A 124 2.94 21.12 7.22
C ILE A 124 4.39 20.81 7.63
N LEU A 125 5.38 21.13 6.78
CA LEU A 125 6.81 20.90 7.08
C LEU A 125 7.64 22.19 7.08
N GLN A 126 7.08 23.30 7.57
CA GLN A 126 7.84 24.49 7.99
C GLN A 126 7.81 24.66 9.50
#